data_AF-A0A4Q2QRD8-F1
#
_entry.id   AF-A0A4Q2QRD8-F1
#
_cell.length_a   1.000
_cell.length_b   1.000
_cell.length_c   1.000
_cell.angle_alpha   90.00
_cell.angle_beta   90.00
_cell.angle_gamma   90.00
#
_symmetry.space_group_name_H-M   'P 1'
#
loop_
_entity.id
_entity.type
_entity.pdbx_description
1 polymer ?
#
loop_
_entity_poly.entity_id
_entity_poly.type
_entity_poly.pdbx_seq_one_letter_code
_entity_poly.pdbx_strand_id
1 'polypeptide(L)'
;VKDDSAGSDKTPAGIKQHGDVNEAINTFKSMNKGKGYSLYELSRWERYCDGGKGMDEHDWRFVEAEGTTNIPKDVVTGCIPPTHTYQDYLNAWTHFCTSQAVTDADRRIVRESVRPYSVVNPCKALK
;
A
#
# COMPACT_ATOMS: atom_id res chain seq x y z
N VAL A 1 -36.80 -50.15 -52.13
CA VAL A 1 -36.64 -48.73 -51.70
C VAL A 1 -35.41 -48.69 -50.82
N LYS A 2 -34.39 -47.91 -51.21
CA LYS A 2 -33.21 -47.61 -50.39
C LYS A 2 -33.67 -46.80 -49.17
N ASP A 3 -33.02 -46.99 -48.03
CA ASP A 3 -32.44 -45.88 -47.28
C ASP A 3 -31.44 -46.41 -46.25
N ASP A 4 -30.20 -45.93 -46.41
CA ASP A 4 -29.10 -46.04 -45.48
C ASP A 4 -29.34 -45.07 -44.30
N SER A 5 -28.97 -45.46 -43.07
CA SER A 5 -28.51 -44.50 -42.06
C SER A 5 -27.74 -45.18 -40.93
N ALA A 6 -26.44 -44.93 -40.94
CA ALA A 6 -25.50 -45.19 -39.87
C ALA A 6 -25.82 -44.32 -38.63
N GLY A 7 -25.70 -44.90 -37.44
CA GLY A 7 -25.77 -44.19 -36.16
C GLY A 7 -24.47 -44.38 -35.38
N SER A 8 -23.61 -43.36 -35.42
CA SER A 8 -22.30 -43.33 -34.75
C SER A 8 -22.37 -43.23 -33.22
N ASP A 9 -21.36 -43.83 -32.58
CA ASP A 9 -20.93 -43.68 -31.19
C ASP A 9 -20.90 -42.23 -30.68
N LYS A 10 -21.28 -42.01 -29.40
CA LYS A 10 -20.80 -40.89 -28.60
C LYS A 10 -20.51 -41.30 -27.15
N THR A 11 -19.26 -41.73 -26.95
CA THR A 11 -18.55 -41.66 -25.68
C THR A 11 -18.51 -40.20 -25.17
N PRO A 12 -18.64 -39.92 -23.87
CA PRO A 12 -18.49 -38.56 -23.36
C PRO A 12 -17.06 -38.06 -23.60
N ALA A 13 -16.95 -36.96 -24.32
CA ALA A 13 -15.68 -36.32 -24.63
C ALA A 13 -14.96 -35.94 -23.33
N GLY A 14 -13.79 -36.53 -23.12
CA GLY A 14 -12.85 -36.11 -22.09
C GLY A 14 -12.51 -34.63 -22.27
N ILE A 15 -12.54 -33.89 -21.16
CA ILE A 15 -12.16 -32.48 -21.10
C ILE A 15 -10.70 -32.38 -21.57
N LYS A 16 -10.48 -31.88 -22.78
CA LYS A 16 -9.15 -31.52 -23.26
C LYS A 16 -8.75 -30.20 -22.58
N GLN A 17 -8.25 -30.29 -21.35
CA GLN A 17 -7.49 -29.18 -20.75
C GLN A 17 -6.09 -29.15 -21.38
N HIS A 18 -6.00 -28.52 -22.55
CA HIS A 18 -4.74 -27.97 -23.06
C HIS A 18 -4.90 -26.44 -23.12
N GLY A 19 -5.18 -25.84 -21.97
CA GLY A 19 -4.88 -24.43 -21.74
C GLY A 19 -3.44 -24.36 -21.27
N ASP A 20 -2.62 -23.58 -21.95
CA ASP A 20 -1.18 -23.50 -21.75
C ASP A 20 -0.85 -23.29 -20.27
N VAL A 21 -0.34 -24.32 -19.61
CA VAL A 21 0.02 -24.28 -18.19
C VAL A 21 1.00 -23.13 -17.95
N ASN A 22 1.80 -22.74 -18.95
CA ASN A 22 2.69 -21.58 -18.85
C ASN A 22 1.92 -20.26 -18.84
N GLU A 23 0.80 -20.14 -19.56
CA GLU A 23 -0.07 -18.96 -19.53
C GLU A 23 -0.74 -18.81 -18.16
N ALA A 24 -1.21 -19.92 -17.58
CA ALA A 24 -1.76 -19.92 -16.22
C ALA A 24 -0.68 -19.61 -15.15
N ILE A 25 0.52 -20.17 -15.28
CA ILE A 25 1.66 -19.88 -14.40
C ILE A 25 2.10 -18.42 -14.54
N ASN A 26 2.16 -17.88 -15.75
CA ASN A 26 2.53 -16.48 -16.00
C ASN A 26 1.46 -15.52 -15.45
N THR A 27 0.18 -15.88 -15.59
CA THR A 27 -0.93 -15.16 -14.97
C THR A 27 -0.81 -15.17 -13.45
N PHE A 28 -0.59 -16.33 -12.82
CA PHE A 28 -0.42 -16.44 -11.37
C PHE A 28 0.83 -15.69 -10.86
N LYS A 29 1.97 -15.80 -11.56
CA LYS A 29 3.17 -15.01 -11.28
C LYS A 29 2.91 -13.51 -11.43
N SER A 30 2.05 -13.12 -12.36
CA SER A 30 1.67 -11.72 -12.57
C SER A 30 0.72 -11.19 -11.50
N MET A 31 -0.13 -12.05 -10.94
CA MET A 31 -1.02 -11.74 -9.81
C MET A 31 -0.24 -11.61 -8.49
N ASN A 32 0.82 -12.40 -8.31
CA ASN A 32 1.75 -12.29 -7.17
C ASN A 32 2.87 -11.25 -7.36
N LYS A 33 2.70 -10.24 -8.23
CA LYS A 33 3.70 -9.17 -8.45
C LYS A 33 3.76 -8.13 -7.34
N GLY A 34 3.02 -8.28 -6.25
CA GLY A 34 3.16 -7.45 -5.05
C GLY A 34 4.32 -7.92 -4.18
N LYS A 35 5.11 -6.99 -3.63
CA LYS A 35 6.06 -7.30 -2.56
C LYS A 35 5.27 -7.80 -1.35
N GLY A 36 5.68 -8.95 -0.80
CA GLY A 36 5.07 -9.49 0.41
C GLY A 36 5.45 -8.65 1.62
N TYR A 37 4.47 -8.06 2.28
CA TYR A 37 4.66 -7.28 3.51
C TYR A 37 4.18 -8.09 4.72
N SER A 38 4.91 -7.98 5.82
CA SER A 38 4.43 -8.42 7.13
C SER A 38 3.20 -7.61 7.55
N LEU A 39 2.39 -8.14 8.48
CA LEU A 39 1.25 -7.40 9.05
C LEU A 39 1.66 -6.02 9.61
N TYR A 40 2.86 -5.93 10.18
CA TYR A 40 3.38 -4.68 10.69
C TYR A 40 3.64 -3.67 9.57
N GLU A 41 4.29 -4.08 8.49
CA GLU A 41 4.55 -3.22 7.32
C GLU A 41 3.26 -2.83 6.59
N LEU A 42 2.28 -3.73 6.50
CA LEU A 42 0.95 -3.40 5.99
C LEU A 42 0.29 -2.29 6.79
N SER A 43 0.39 -2.32 8.12
CA SER A 43 -0.16 -1.24 8.97
C SER A 43 0.49 0.13 8.70
N ARG A 44 1.75 0.15 8.22
CA ARG A 44 2.44 1.39 7.84
C ARG A 44 1.84 1.96 6.56
N TRP A 45 1.58 1.09 5.58
CA TRP A 45 0.85 1.47 4.37
C TRP A 45 -0.57 1.93 4.66
N GLU A 46 -1.27 1.29 5.59
CA GLU A 46 -2.62 1.73 6.02
C GLU A 46 -2.59 3.15 6.57
N ARG A 47 -1.65 3.48 7.46
CA ARG A 47 -1.50 4.85 7.99
C ARG A 47 -1.14 5.86 6.89
N TYR A 48 -0.23 5.50 5.99
CA TYR A 48 0.11 6.34 4.84
C TYR A 48 -1.12 6.61 3.95
N CYS A 49 -1.92 5.57 3.72
CA CYS A 49 -3.10 5.62 2.88
C CYS A 49 -4.36 6.18 3.58
N ASP A 50 -4.31 6.44 4.88
CA ASP A 50 -5.31 7.21 5.66
C ASP A 50 -4.88 8.68 5.80
N GLY A 51 -4.37 9.28 4.72
CA GLY A 51 -3.90 10.67 4.70
C GLY A 51 -2.67 10.94 5.57
N GLY A 52 -1.96 9.91 6.01
CA GLY A 52 -0.82 10.00 6.91
C GLY A 52 -1.18 10.08 8.40
N LYS A 53 -2.44 9.80 8.75
CA LYS A 53 -2.92 9.89 10.12
C LYS A 53 -2.21 8.86 11.00
N GLY A 54 -1.64 9.33 12.10
CA GLY A 54 -0.89 8.56 13.07
C GLY A 54 0.47 8.09 12.56
N MET A 55 0.94 8.53 11.39
CA MET A 55 2.29 8.18 10.93
C MET A 55 3.35 8.72 11.89
N ASP A 56 4.32 7.87 12.18
CA ASP A 56 5.55 8.24 12.87
C ASP A 56 6.74 8.38 11.91
N GLU A 57 7.90 8.73 12.45
CA GLU A 57 9.12 8.88 11.64
C GLU A 57 9.56 7.55 10.99
N HIS A 58 9.32 6.40 11.62
CA HIS A 58 9.66 5.11 11.00
C HIS A 58 8.75 4.82 9.81
N ASP A 59 7.47 5.20 9.89
CA ASP A 59 6.51 5.02 8.80
C ASP A 59 6.93 5.83 7.58
N TRP A 60 7.32 7.08 7.79
CA TRP A 60 7.85 7.92 6.73
C TRP A 60 9.08 7.32 6.07
N ARG A 61 10.06 6.89 6.88
CA ARG A 61 11.30 6.27 6.37
C ARG A 61 11.01 4.98 5.61
N PHE A 62 10.05 4.18 6.08
CA PHE A 62 9.62 2.98 5.39
C PHE A 62 9.02 3.31 4.02
N VAL A 63 8.08 4.26 3.95
CA VAL A 63 7.44 4.63 2.68
C VAL A 63 8.43 5.23 1.69
N GLU A 64 9.38 6.06 2.15
CA GLU A 64 10.43 6.60 1.28
C GLU A 64 11.39 5.52 0.76
N ALA A 65 11.76 4.57 1.62
CA ALA A 65 12.65 3.46 1.24
C ALA A 65 11.97 2.48 0.28
N GLU A 66 10.67 2.21 0.49
CA GLU A 66 9.90 1.31 -0.35
C GLU A 66 9.47 1.97 -1.68
N GLY A 67 9.12 3.25 -1.64
CA GLY A 67 8.56 3.97 -2.77
C GLY A 67 7.07 3.70 -2.99
N THR A 68 6.31 4.74 -3.35
CA THR A 68 4.85 4.72 -3.46
C THR A 68 4.29 3.78 -4.54
N THR A 69 5.13 3.31 -5.47
CA THR A 69 4.74 2.30 -6.47
C THR A 69 4.49 0.92 -5.86
N ASN A 70 4.98 0.68 -4.65
CA ASN A 70 4.91 -0.62 -3.97
C ASN A 70 3.74 -0.74 -2.98
N ILE A 71 2.80 0.22 -2.98
CA ILE A 71 1.59 0.12 -2.16
C ILE A 71 0.84 -1.18 -2.52
N PRO A 72 0.55 -2.08 -1.55
CA PRO A 72 -0.10 -3.36 -1.81
C PRO A 72 -1.59 -3.16 -2.11
N LYS A 73 -1.90 -3.03 -3.40
CA LYS A 73 -3.25 -2.70 -3.92
C LYS A 73 -4.34 -3.71 -3.52
N ASP A 74 -3.95 -4.96 -3.30
CA ASP A 74 -4.89 -6.03 -2.94
C ASP A 74 -5.36 -5.94 -1.48
N VAL A 75 -4.61 -5.24 -0.62
CA VAL A 75 -4.89 -5.11 0.81
C VAL A 75 -5.30 -3.68 1.15
N VAL A 76 -4.65 -2.70 0.54
CA VAL A 76 -4.87 -1.27 0.80
C VAL A 76 -5.65 -0.67 -0.38
N THR A 77 -6.97 -0.83 -0.35
CA THR A 77 -7.87 -0.30 -1.37
C THR A 77 -8.18 1.17 -1.14
N GLY A 78 -8.18 1.98 -2.21
CA GLY A 78 -8.58 3.39 -2.11
C GLY A 78 -7.58 4.26 -1.34
N CYS A 79 -6.28 3.98 -1.49
CA CYS A 79 -5.23 4.72 -0.81
C CYS A 79 -5.31 6.23 -1.06
N ILE A 80 -5.46 7.01 0.01
CA ILE A 80 -5.37 8.46 0.00
C ILE A 80 -4.05 8.85 0.68
N PRO A 81 -2.99 9.16 -0.08
CA PRO A 81 -1.70 9.51 0.51
C PRO A 81 -1.78 10.85 1.27
N PRO A 82 -0.81 11.14 2.15
CA PRO A 82 -0.73 12.42 2.83
C PRO A 82 -0.49 13.55 1.81
N THR A 83 -1.06 14.72 2.05
CA THR A 83 -0.84 15.91 1.18
C THR A 83 0.45 16.66 1.52
N HIS A 84 1.31 16.09 2.36
CA HIS A 84 2.55 16.68 2.85
C HIS A 84 3.67 15.66 2.74
N THR A 85 4.91 16.13 2.70
CA THR A 85 6.10 15.27 2.58
C THR A 85 6.67 14.89 3.95
N TYR A 86 7.61 13.94 3.97
CA TYR A 86 8.38 13.64 5.17
C TYR A 86 9.12 14.88 5.72
N GLN A 87 9.67 15.73 4.83
CA GLN A 87 10.33 16.96 5.24
C GLN A 87 9.35 17.97 5.85
N ASP A 88 8.13 18.10 5.30
CA ASP A 88 7.08 18.96 5.88
C ASP A 88 6.70 18.47 7.28
N TYR A 89 6.61 17.15 7.46
CA TYR A 89 6.40 16.52 8.76
C TYR A 89 7.50 16.90 9.77
N LEU A 90 8.78 16.78 9.40
CA LEU A 90 9.89 17.15 10.27
C LEU A 90 9.90 18.65 10.60
N ASN A 91 9.60 19.49 9.60
CA ASN A 91 9.55 20.95 9.76
C ASN A 91 8.40 21.37 10.69
N ALA A 92 7.20 20.83 10.49
CA ALA A 92 6.02 21.13 11.30
C ALA A 92 6.27 20.83 12.79
N TRP A 93 6.84 19.66 13.08
CA TRP A 93 7.23 19.29 14.44
C TRP A 93 8.34 20.17 15.01
N THR A 94 9.33 20.53 14.19
CA THR A 94 10.40 21.47 14.57
C THR A 94 9.83 22.85 14.94
N HIS A 95 8.98 23.41 14.10
CA HIS A 95 8.33 24.70 14.36
C HIS A 95 7.52 24.67 15.65
N PHE A 96 6.68 23.63 15.81
CA PHE A 96 5.84 23.44 16.98
C PHE A 96 6.66 23.31 18.27
N CYS A 97 7.72 22.50 18.27
CA CYS A 97 8.51 22.22 19.47
C CYS A 97 9.53 23.30 19.83
N THR A 98 9.87 24.21 18.92
CA THR A 98 10.87 25.28 19.15
C THR A 98 10.25 26.66 19.36
N SER A 99 8.93 26.75 19.50
CA SER A 99 8.19 28.01 19.71
C SER A 99 8.34 29.01 18.55
N GLN A 100 8.59 28.51 17.34
CA GLN A 100 8.52 29.31 16.12
C GLN A 100 7.06 29.58 15.75
N ALA A 101 6.84 30.50 14.81
CA ALA A 101 5.50 30.76 14.29
C ALA A 101 4.94 29.51 13.60
N VAL A 102 3.94 28.87 14.21
CA VAL A 102 3.30 27.65 13.69
C VAL A 102 2.20 28.04 12.71
N THR A 103 2.24 27.51 11.49
CA THR A 103 1.18 27.70 10.49
C THR A 103 -0.03 26.79 10.76
N ASP A 104 -1.17 27.03 10.11
CA ASP A 104 -2.31 26.09 10.17
C ASP A 104 -1.99 24.72 9.57
N ALA A 105 -1.10 24.69 8.56
CA ALA A 105 -0.61 23.44 8.00
C ALA A 105 0.24 22.66 9.01
N ASP A 106 1.17 23.33 9.70
CA ASP A 106 1.99 22.71 10.74
C ASP A 106 1.11 22.16 11.88
N ARG A 107 0.12 22.95 12.34
CA ARG A 107 -0.83 22.52 13.37
C ARG A 107 -1.56 21.25 12.96
N ARG A 108 -2.03 21.18 11.71
CA ARG A 108 -2.73 20.00 11.18
C ARG A 108 -1.81 18.77 11.20
N ILE A 109 -0.60 18.90 10.68
CA ILE A 109 0.40 17.82 10.63
C ILE A 109 0.72 17.32 12.06
N VAL A 110 1.02 18.23 12.99
CA VAL A 110 1.35 17.87 14.38
C VAL A 110 0.19 17.18 15.07
N ARG A 111 -1.05 17.63 14.84
CA ARG A 111 -2.26 17.02 15.42
C ARG A 111 -2.54 15.62 14.88
N GLU A 112 -2.20 15.39 13.62
CA GLU A 112 -2.55 14.17 12.89
C GLU A 112 -1.41 13.15 12.85
N SER A 113 -0.22 13.45 13.36
CA SER A 113 0.96 12.57 13.31
C SER A 113 1.59 12.35 14.69
N VAL A 114 2.58 11.47 14.76
CA VAL A 114 3.35 11.18 15.98
C VAL A 114 4.64 12.00 15.98
N ARG A 115 5.12 12.41 17.15
CA ARG A 115 6.36 13.20 17.28
C ARG A 115 7.57 12.45 16.72
N PRO A 116 8.41 13.07 15.85
CA PRO A 116 9.63 12.45 15.37
C PRO A 116 10.65 12.32 16.50
N TYR A 117 11.46 11.27 16.43
CA TYR A 117 12.48 10.99 17.43
C TYR A 117 13.80 11.68 17.11
N SER A 118 14.07 12.02 15.85
CA SER A 118 15.37 12.51 15.41
C SER A 118 15.57 14.03 15.52
N VAL A 119 14.53 14.84 15.33
CA VAL A 119 14.67 16.31 15.21
C VAL A 119 14.18 17.11 16.42
N VAL A 120 13.28 16.56 17.24
CA VAL A 120 12.67 17.30 18.36
C VAL A 120 12.52 16.46 19.64
N ASN A 121 13.64 16.30 20.36
CA ASN A 121 13.64 15.69 21.68
C ASN A 121 14.63 16.41 22.62
N PRO A 122 14.17 17.08 23.69
CA PRO A 122 12.77 17.21 24.13
C PRO A 122 11.97 18.24 23.30
N CYS A 123 10.66 18.04 23.21
CA CYS A 123 9.74 19.02 22.63
C CYS A 123 9.27 20.02 23.71
N LYS A 124 9.66 21.30 23.60
CA LYS A 124 9.34 22.30 24.64
C LYS A 124 7.85 22.60 24.74
N ALA A 125 7.09 22.38 23.68
CA ALA A 125 5.66 22.66 23.60
C ALA A 125 4.75 21.59 24.24
N LEU A 126 5.28 20.41 24.58
CA LEU A 126 4.54 19.31 25.18
C LEU A 126 4.79 19.18 26.70
N LYS A 127 5.07 20.31 27.37
CA LYS A 127 5.31 20.35 28.82
C LYS A 127 4.01 20.26 29.61
#